data_AF-O21049-F1
#
_entry.id   AF-O21049-F1
#
_cell.length_a   1.000
_cell.length_b   1.000
_cell.length_c   1.000
_cell.angle_alpha   90.00
_cell.angle_beta   90.00
_cell.angle_gamma   90.00
#
_symmetry.space_group_name_H-M   'P 1'
#
loop_
_entity.id
_entity.type
_entity.pdbx_description
1 polymer ?
#
loop_
_entity_poly.entity_id
_entity_poly.type
_entity_poly.pdbx_seq_one_letter_code
_entity_poly.pdbx_strand_id
1 'polypeptide(L)'
;MKGFFENLFRQNVRSVINTGKKVGARAAAREIINQEWGYPLANHEVLFLTNVYQPKHMKRHPFHIVRGTVAPLAVTLPLGFFVLNYFGVISSKLGLLIALSSFIGGLVIWTISIIFDSLYDQQHTYEVKRGLVMGMMMFIISEVMFFFSFFWSYFYISLSPNIAIGCVWPPYGLTVYSYMGLPLLNTVLLLLSGAILTDGYTILTEQKAVHEKNEKVLAVEEAFKNLMNLYKTKNSINTLTFVDERRDKFFGKESRQEDKIAEQKLIAISAGVKELRDLDWDLYFFENPENIEPNYKEPTNLSVIEYALITIYLKKRNKVIKTRLYFTLLCAVVFLACQGYEYFFAPFSMNDGIYGSLFFLLTGFHGFHVLVGSILIGIITIRFIVGNFNLLNVGTNFQIYKNKSTGFACTLFYWHFVDIVWIFLYIVIYWWGSR
;
A
#
# COMPACT_ATOMS: atom_id res chain seq x y z
N MET A 1 18.66 0.71 4.86
CA MET A 1 17.31 0.08 4.76
C MET A 1 17.23 -1.03 3.72
N LYS A 2 17.51 -0.81 2.43
CA LYS A 2 17.51 -1.90 1.41
C LYS A 2 18.35 -3.11 1.82
N GLY A 3 19.61 -2.89 2.23
CA GLY A 3 20.48 -3.95 2.75
C GLY A 3 20.01 -4.59 4.07
N PHE A 4 19.28 -3.86 4.92
CA PHE A 4 18.68 -4.43 6.14
C PHE A 4 17.57 -5.42 5.77
N PHE A 5 16.66 -5.02 4.88
CA PHE A 5 15.61 -5.90 4.37
C PHE A 5 16.22 -7.10 3.63
N GLU A 6 17.18 -6.90 2.73
CA GLU A 6 17.85 -8.00 2.01
C GLU A 6 18.54 -9.00 2.96
N ASN A 7 19.21 -8.54 4.02
CA ASN A 7 19.83 -9.43 5.01
C ASN A 7 18.80 -10.15 5.89
N LEU A 8 17.75 -9.45 6.33
CA LEU A 8 16.64 -10.04 7.09
C LEU A 8 15.96 -11.15 6.28
N PHE A 9 15.76 -10.94 4.97
CA PHE A 9 15.20 -11.93 4.07
C PHE A 9 16.17 -13.10 3.80
N ARG A 10 17.48 -12.87 3.63
CA ARG A 10 18.46 -13.96 3.45
C ARG A 10 18.61 -14.87 4.68
N GLN A 11 18.58 -14.31 5.90
CA GLN A 11 18.74 -15.10 7.12
C GLN A 11 17.54 -16.05 7.37
N ASN A 12 16.32 -15.62 7.06
CA ASN A 12 15.13 -16.47 7.21
C ASN A 12 15.01 -17.55 6.13
N VAL A 13 15.50 -17.30 4.91
CA VAL A 13 15.57 -18.35 3.88
C VAL A 13 16.53 -19.49 4.33
N ARG A 14 17.65 -19.17 5.00
CA ARG A 14 18.56 -20.20 5.54
C ARG A 14 17.97 -20.99 6.72
N SER A 15 17.16 -20.38 7.58
CA SER A 15 16.56 -21.08 8.73
C SER A 15 15.48 -22.08 8.30
N VAL A 16 14.69 -21.72 7.28
CA VAL A 16 13.67 -22.59 6.66
C VAL A 16 14.31 -23.76 5.88
N ILE A 17 15.44 -23.53 5.21
CA ILE A 17 16.19 -24.59 4.50
C ILE A 17 16.80 -25.62 5.49
N ASN A 18 17.21 -25.19 6.68
CA ASN A 18 17.82 -26.08 7.67
C ASN A 18 16.81 -26.91 8.48
N THR A 19 15.56 -26.45 8.60
CA THR A 19 14.48 -27.22 9.27
C THR A 19 13.81 -28.24 8.34
N GLY A 20 13.84 -28.04 7.02
CA GLY A 20 13.32 -29.00 6.01
C GLY A 20 14.22 -30.21 5.73
N LYS A 21 15.38 -30.34 6.40
CA LYS A 21 16.36 -31.42 6.16
C LYS A 21 16.15 -32.68 7.01
N LYS A 22 15.14 -32.73 7.89
CA LYS A 22 14.82 -33.90 8.72
C LYS A 22 13.44 -34.45 8.33
N VAL A 23 13.37 -35.76 8.08
CA VAL A 23 12.16 -36.63 7.96
C VAL A 23 11.59 -36.85 6.55
N GLY A 24 11.91 -38.02 5.98
CA GLY A 24 10.99 -38.93 5.27
C GLY A 24 10.43 -38.57 3.88
N ALA A 25 10.07 -37.32 3.62
CA ALA A 25 9.31 -36.94 2.42
C ALA A 25 10.14 -36.98 1.11
N ARG A 26 11.47 -36.95 1.21
CA ARG A 26 12.39 -37.00 0.05
C ARG A 26 12.49 -38.37 -0.63
N ALA A 27 12.19 -39.46 0.08
CA ALA A 27 12.22 -40.80 -0.47
C ALA A 27 10.90 -41.11 -1.22
N ALA A 28 9.75 -40.84 -0.60
CA ALA A 28 8.44 -41.08 -1.20
C ALA A 28 8.17 -40.21 -2.45
N ALA A 29 8.66 -38.98 -2.49
CA ALA A 29 8.54 -38.12 -3.67
C ALA A 29 9.50 -38.52 -4.81
N ARG A 30 10.56 -39.29 -4.52
CA ARG A 30 11.51 -39.77 -5.55
C ARG A 30 11.03 -41.04 -6.26
N GLU A 31 10.23 -41.87 -5.58
CA GLU A 31 9.74 -43.13 -6.15
C GLU A 31 8.54 -42.95 -7.09
N ILE A 32 7.70 -41.93 -6.86
CA ILE A 32 6.49 -41.69 -7.67
C ILE A 32 6.79 -40.87 -8.95
N ILE A 33 7.92 -40.16 -9.00
CA ILE A 33 8.22 -39.20 -10.08
C ILE A 33 9.10 -39.81 -11.19
N ASN A 34 9.68 -41.00 -10.97
CA ASN A 34 10.66 -41.58 -11.90
C ASN A 34 10.10 -42.52 -12.99
N GLN A 35 8.78 -42.70 -13.12
CA GLN A 35 8.21 -43.64 -14.11
C GLN A 35 7.39 -43.04 -15.26
N GLU A 36 7.00 -41.75 -15.24
CA GLU A 36 6.09 -41.24 -16.29
C GLU A 36 6.50 -39.92 -16.97
N TRP A 37 7.40 -39.09 -16.40
CA TRP A 37 7.72 -37.77 -16.99
C TRP A 37 9.21 -37.38 -16.79
N GLY A 38 10.04 -37.66 -17.78
CA GLY A 38 11.50 -37.59 -17.68
C GLY A 38 12.14 -36.20 -17.89
N TYR A 39 12.09 -35.28 -16.92
CA TYR A 39 13.09 -34.21 -16.81
C TYR A 39 13.36 -33.76 -15.35
N PRO A 40 14.62 -33.46 -14.97
CA PRO A 40 15.00 -33.11 -13.61
C PRO A 40 14.68 -31.65 -13.30
N LEU A 41 13.64 -31.41 -12.50
CA LEU A 41 13.39 -30.07 -11.95
C LEU A 41 14.51 -29.66 -10.97
N ALA A 42 14.94 -28.40 -11.08
CA ALA A 42 15.91 -27.81 -10.17
C ALA A 42 15.38 -27.89 -8.72
N ASN A 43 16.11 -28.64 -7.87
CA ASN A 43 15.74 -29.00 -6.49
C ASN A 43 15.41 -27.82 -5.55
N HIS A 44 15.59 -26.57 -5.95
CA HIS A 44 15.27 -25.39 -5.13
C HIS A 44 13.88 -24.79 -5.42
N GLU A 45 13.41 -24.85 -6.67
CA GLU A 45 12.13 -24.27 -7.09
C GLU A 45 10.96 -25.22 -6.83
N VAL A 46 11.17 -26.53 -7.00
CA VAL A 46 10.21 -27.54 -6.53
C VAL A 46 10.09 -27.46 -5.03
N LEU A 47 11.19 -27.29 -4.29
CA LEU A 47 11.13 -27.16 -2.83
C LEU A 47 10.37 -25.89 -2.41
N PHE A 48 10.53 -24.78 -3.14
CA PHE A 48 9.78 -23.54 -2.93
C PHE A 48 8.29 -23.76 -3.22
N LEU A 49 7.94 -24.31 -4.38
CA LEU A 49 6.55 -24.57 -4.77
C LEU A 49 5.89 -25.64 -3.89
N THR A 50 6.59 -26.71 -3.49
CA THR A 50 6.07 -27.71 -2.56
C THR A 50 5.96 -27.16 -1.14
N ASN A 51 6.81 -26.22 -0.71
CA ASN A 51 6.64 -25.55 0.59
C ASN A 51 5.56 -24.46 0.57
N VAL A 52 5.31 -23.84 -0.58
CA VAL A 52 4.26 -22.82 -0.80
C VAL A 52 2.88 -23.49 -0.96
N TYR A 53 2.82 -24.66 -1.60
CA TYR A 53 1.58 -25.40 -1.86
C TYR A 53 1.32 -26.58 -0.93
N GLN A 54 2.20 -26.88 0.04
CA GLN A 54 1.82 -27.74 1.16
C GLN A 54 1.32 -26.88 2.31
N PRO A 55 -0.01 -26.68 2.44
CA PRO A 55 -0.56 -26.18 3.67
C PRO A 55 -0.23 -27.22 4.74
N LYS A 56 0.74 -26.93 5.61
CA LYS A 56 1.07 -27.79 6.77
C LYS A 56 -0.17 -28.15 7.60
N HIS A 57 -1.24 -27.35 7.48
CA HIS A 57 -2.61 -27.75 7.77
C HIS A 57 -3.56 -27.05 6.79
N MET A 58 -4.41 -27.79 6.05
CA MET A 58 -5.54 -27.17 5.37
C MET A 58 -6.50 -26.63 6.44
N LYS A 59 -6.53 -25.30 6.61
CA LYS A 59 -7.52 -24.67 7.49
C LYS A 59 -8.91 -24.92 6.91
N ARG A 60 -9.83 -25.43 7.74
CA ARG A 60 -11.25 -25.64 7.36
C ARG A 60 -12.09 -24.35 7.41
N HIS A 61 -11.47 -23.21 7.70
CA HIS A 61 -12.11 -21.90 7.76
C HIS A 61 -11.25 -20.83 7.09
N PRO A 62 -11.85 -19.73 6.61
CA PRO A 62 -11.12 -18.70 5.88
C PRO A 62 -10.33 -17.73 6.79
N PHE A 63 -10.46 -17.84 8.12
CA PHE A 63 -9.87 -16.89 9.07
C PHE A 63 -8.37 -17.13 9.35
N HIS A 64 -7.66 -16.05 9.66
CA HIS A 64 -6.25 -16.07 10.06
C HIS A 64 -6.13 -16.39 11.56
N ILE A 65 -5.43 -17.48 11.88
CA ILE A 65 -4.99 -17.79 13.25
C ILE A 65 -3.59 -17.20 13.39
N VAL A 66 -3.48 -16.10 14.14
CA VAL A 66 -2.24 -15.34 14.33
C VAL A 66 -1.27 -16.13 15.21
N ARG A 67 0.01 -16.17 14.85
CA ARG A 67 1.06 -16.80 15.66
C ARG A 67 1.30 -15.98 16.94
N GLY A 68 1.75 -16.63 18.01
CA GLY A 68 2.17 -15.92 19.22
C GLY A 68 3.28 -14.90 18.91
N THR A 69 3.09 -13.65 19.33
CA THR A 69 4.02 -12.55 19.11
C THR A 69 4.18 -11.71 20.39
N VAL A 70 5.37 -11.17 20.60
CA VAL A 70 5.69 -10.26 21.72
C VAL A 70 5.18 -8.84 21.49
N ALA A 71 4.70 -8.53 20.28
CA ALA A 71 4.34 -7.18 19.87
C ALA A 71 3.33 -6.47 20.80
N PRO A 72 2.22 -7.10 21.26
CA PRO A 72 1.29 -6.46 22.19
C PRO A 72 1.95 -6.05 23.51
N LEU A 73 2.84 -6.88 24.07
CA LEU A 73 3.58 -6.56 25.30
C LEU A 73 4.62 -5.46 25.06
N ALA A 74 5.31 -5.51 23.92
CA ALA A 74 6.29 -4.50 23.53
C ALA A 74 5.68 -3.10 23.32
N VAL A 75 4.37 -3.01 23.07
CA VAL A 75 3.65 -1.72 22.94
C VAL A 75 3.01 -1.31 24.27
N THR A 76 2.39 -2.24 25.00
CA THR A 76 1.64 -1.93 26.23
C THR A 76 2.53 -1.59 27.42
N LEU A 77 3.65 -2.29 27.64
CA LEU A 77 4.53 -2.00 28.78
C LEU A 77 5.19 -0.61 28.69
N PRO A 78 5.76 -0.19 27.54
CA PRO A 78 6.29 1.16 27.41
C PRO A 78 5.21 2.24 27.49
N LEU A 79 4.01 1.97 26.97
CA LEU A 79 2.88 2.89 27.11
C LEU A 79 2.49 3.07 28.60
N GLY A 80 2.46 1.99 29.38
CA GLY A 80 2.22 2.06 30.82
C GLY A 80 3.29 2.89 31.54
N PHE A 81 4.57 2.71 31.20
CA PHE A 81 5.65 3.53 31.76
C PHE A 81 5.48 5.00 31.40
N PHE A 82 5.12 5.31 30.14
CA PHE A 82 4.84 6.67 29.70
C PHE A 82 3.72 7.31 30.54
N VAL A 83 2.62 6.60 30.77
CA VAL A 83 1.48 7.10 31.58
C VAL A 83 1.90 7.35 33.04
N LEU A 84 2.62 6.41 33.66
CA LEU A 84 3.12 6.57 35.03
C LEU A 84 4.12 7.73 35.15
N ASN A 85 4.91 7.99 34.11
CA ASN A 85 5.80 9.14 34.07
C ASN A 85 5.04 10.46 33.89
N TYR A 86 4.01 10.49 33.03
CA TYR A 86 3.15 11.65 32.81
C TYR A 86 2.44 12.11 34.09
N PHE A 87 1.92 11.17 34.89
CA PHE A 87 1.29 11.47 36.18
C PHE A 87 2.29 11.65 37.33
N GLY A 88 3.60 11.66 37.05
CA GLY A 88 4.64 11.91 38.06
C GLY A 88 4.88 10.78 39.06
N VAL A 89 4.26 9.60 38.89
CA VAL A 89 4.47 8.42 39.75
C VAL A 89 5.91 7.90 39.62
N ILE A 90 6.48 7.97 38.41
CA ILE A 90 7.87 7.63 38.12
C ILE A 90 8.54 8.84 37.47
N SER A 91 9.56 9.44 38.06
CA SER A 91 10.13 10.71 37.57
C SER A 91 11.42 10.56 36.73
N SER A 92 11.66 9.40 36.12
CA SER A 92 12.90 9.13 35.37
C SER A 92 12.83 9.61 33.91
N LYS A 93 13.58 10.67 33.57
CA LYS A 93 13.73 11.17 32.19
C LYS A 93 14.31 10.12 31.22
N LEU A 94 15.33 9.37 31.65
CA LEU A 94 15.96 8.32 30.83
C LEU A 94 14.97 7.19 30.52
N GLY A 95 14.26 6.72 31.54
CA GLY A 95 13.20 5.72 31.41
C GLY A 95 12.10 6.17 30.45
N LEU A 96 11.71 7.45 30.47
CA LEU A 96 10.72 7.98 29.53
C LEU A 96 11.22 7.88 28.07
N LEU A 97 12.48 8.26 27.81
CA LEU A 97 13.07 8.17 26.47
C LEU A 97 13.15 6.72 25.97
N ILE A 98 13.54 5.79 26.84
CA ILE A 98 13.57 4.35 26.54
C ILE A 98 12.15 3.83 26.28
N ALA A 99 11.16 4.24 27.07
CA ALA A 99 9.77 3.87 26.89
C ALA A 99 9.22 4.35 25.54
N LEU A 100 9.45 5.62 25.18
CA LEU A 100 9.02 6.16 23.89
C LEU A 100 9.69 5.45 22.71
N SER A 101 10.99 5.18 22.81
CA SER A 101 11.75 4.48 21.76
C SER A 101 11.31 3.02 21.60
N SER A 102 11.08 2.31 22.71
CA SER A 102 10.59 0.93 22.69
C SER A 102 9.13 0.83 22.22
N PHE A 103 8.28 1.80 22.55
CA PHE A 103 6.92 1.91 22.02
C PHE A 103 6.91 2.00 20.49
N ILE A 104 7.69 2.93 19.94
CA ILE A 104 7.83 3.10 18.47
C ILE A 104 8.41 1.83 17.83
N GLY A 105 9.45 1.25 18.43
CA GLY A 105 10.04 -0.01 17.96
C GLY A 105 9.04 -1.17 17.95
N GLY A 106 8.21 -1.28 18.99
CA GLY A 106 7.14 -2.27 19.10
C GLY A 106 6.09 -2.13 17.98
N LEU A 107 5.65 -0.90 17.69
CA LEU A 107 4.73 -0.62 16.57
C LEU A 107 5.33 -0.99 15.21
N VAL A 108 6.62 -0.73 14.99
CA VAL A 108 7.33 -1.10 13.76
C VAL A 108 7.43 -2.63 13.62
N ILE A 109 7.83 -3.34 14.67
CA ILE A 109 7.90 -4.81 14.68
C ILE A 109 6.51 -5.41 14.39
N TRP A 110 5.46 -4.86 15.02
CA TRP A 110 4.09 -5.32 14.80
C TRP A 110 3.65 -5.10 13.35
N THR A 111 3.90 -3.92 12.80
CA THR A 111 3.57 -3.59 11.41
C THR A 111 4.30 -4.52 10.43
N ILE A 112 5.58 -4.79 10.67
CA ILE A 112 6.37 -5.74 9.87
C ILE A 112 5.75 -7.14 9.94
N SER A 113 5.38 -7.63 11.14
CA SER A 113 4.72 -8.93 11.31
C SER A 113 3.44 -9.04 10.48
N ILE A 114 2.58 -8.02 10.50
CA ILE A 114 1.33 -8.01 9.71
C ILE A 114 1.63 -8.03 8.21
N ILE A 115 2.66 -7.30 7.77
CA ILE A 115 3.10 -7.33 6.37
C ILE A 115 3.58 -8.74 6.00
N PHE A 116 4.35 -9.40 6.87
CA PHE A 116 4.83 -10.77 6.65
C PHE A 116 3.68 -11.78 6.54
N ASP A 117 2.73 -11.73 7.48
CA ASP A 117 1.54 -12.61 7.48
C ASP A 117 0.71 -12.43 6.19
N SER A 118 0.66 -11.19 5.68
CA SER A 118 -0.09 -10.85 4.46
C SER A 118 0.62 -11.26 3.16
N LEU A 119 1.94 -11.08 3.06
CA LEU A 119 2.70 -11.23 1.82
C LEU A 119 3.40 -12.59 1.69
N TYR A 120 4.01 -13.08 2.77
CA TYR A 120 4.78 -14.32 2.73
C TYR A 120 3.91 -15.52 3.10
N ASP A 121 3.20 -15.44 4.22
CA ASP A 121 2.36 -16.54 4.67
C ASP A 121 0.98 -16.57 3.97
N GLN A 122 0.64 -15.53 3.18
CA GLN A 122 -0.61 -15.38 2.42
C GLN A 122 -1.88 -15.66 3.25
N GLN A 123 -1.86 -15.28 4.55
CA GLN A 123 -2.95 -15.60 5.48
C GLN A 123 -4.18 -14.69 5.32
N HIS A 124 -4.05 -13.60 4.56
CA HIS A 124 -5.11 -12.60 4.37
C HIS A 124 -6.04 -13.01 3.23
N THR A 125 -6.93 -13.96 3.52
CA THR A 125 -8.05 -14.34 2.65
C THR A 125 -9.01 -13.18 2.42
N TYR A 126 -9.98 -13.35 1.52
CA TYR A 126 -11.02 -12.33 1.28
C TYR A 126 -11.77 -11.94 2.56
N GLU A 127 -12.12 -12.92 3.40
CA GLU A 127 -12.81 -12.69 4.67
C GLU A 127 -11.97 -11.88 5.66
N VAL A 128 -10.68 -12.21 5.78
CA VAL A 128 -9.76 -11.46 6.63
C VAL A 128 -9.58 -10.02 6.13
N LYS A 129 -9.41 -9.83 4.81
CA LYS A 129 -9.30 -8.50 4.20
C LYS A 129 -10.56 -7.67 4.42
N ARG A 130 -11.75 -8.27 4.28
CA ARG A 130 -13.04 -7.62 4.58
C ARG A 130 -13.12 -7.21 6.05
N GLY A 131 -12.72 -8.10 6.97
CA GLY A 131 -12.65 -7.80 8.40
C GLY A 131 -11.71 -6.65 8.74
N LEU A 132 -10.53 -6.59 8.12
CA LEU A 132 -9.58 -5.49 8.31
C LEU A 132 -10.14 -4.14 7.84
N VAL A 133 -10.85 -4.11 6.71
CA VAL A 133 -11.51 -2.87 6.24
C VAL A 133 -12.63 -2.46 7.20
N MET A 134 -13.45 -3.39 7.67
CA MET A 134 -14.49 -3.10 8.66
C MET A 134 -13.90 -2.56 9.97
N GLY A 135 -12.80 -3.16 10.44
CA GLY A 135 -12.05 -2.68 11.61
C GLY A 135 -11.52 -1.27 11.41
N MET A 136 -10.99 -0.96 10.23
CA MET A 136 -10.54 0.40 9.90
C MET A 136 -11.70 1.42 9.92
N MET A 137 -12.87 1.05 9.38
CA MET A 137 -14.05 1.93 9.42
C MET A 137 -14.52 2.19 10.85
N MET A 138 -14.57 1.16 11.70
CA MET A 138 -14.94 1.29 13.11
C MET A 138 -13.93 2.17 13.88
N PHE A 139 -12.64 2.02 13.60
CA PHE A 139 -11.59 2.88 14.14
C PHE A 139 -11.80 4.35 13.72
N ILE A 140 -12.02 4.64 12.44
CA ILE A 140 -12.30 6.01 11.97
C ILE A 140 -13.55 6.59 12.64
N ILE A 141 -14.62 5.79 12.81
CA ILE A 141 -15.82 6.25 13.50
C ILE A 141 -15.52 6.65 14.95
N SER A 142 -14.68 5.89 15.67
CA SER A 142 -14.26 6.29 17.02
C SER A 142 -13.45 7.59 17.03
N GLU A 143 -12.60 7.81 16.03
CA GLU A 143 -11.83 9.06 15.90
C GLU A 143 -12.74 10.26 15.57
N VAL A 144 -13.75 10.07 14.72
CA VAL A 144 -14.76 11.11 14.44
C VAL A 144 -15.51 11.50 15.71
N MET A 145 -15.91 10.52 16.54
CA MET A 145 -16.58 10.79 17.82
C MET A 145 -15.64 11.48 18.82
N PHE A 146 -14.35 11.14 18.81
CA PHE A 146 -13.33 11.82 19.59
C PHE A 146 -13.23 13.30 19.22
N PHE A 147 -13.08 13.65 17.93
CA PHE A 147 -13.09 15.04 17.47
C PHE A 147 -14.41 15.76 17.75
N PHE A 148 -15.55 15.07 17.60
CA PHE A 148 -16.87 15.63 17.89
C PHE A 148 -16.96 16.18 19.31
N SER A 149 -16.35 15.52 20.30
CA SER A 149 -16.34 16.00 21.68
C SER A 149 -15.64 17.36 21.86
N PHE A 150 -14.54 17.60 21.14
CA PHE A 150 -13.82 18.87 21.18
C PHE A 150 -14.56 19.98 20.42
N PHE A 151 -15.18 19.65 19.29
CA PHE A 151 -16.05 20.61 18.59
C PHE A 151 -17.26 20.98 19.43
N TRP A 152 -17.86 20.02 20.14
CA TRP A 152 -18.93 20.31 21.09
C TRP A 152 -18.48 21.31 22.16
N SER A 153 -17.29 21.09 22.75
CA SER A 153 -16.71 22.03 23.72
C SER A 153 -16.46 23.40 23.11
N TYR A 154 -15.97 23.47 21.87
CA TYR A 154 -15.74 24.72 21.16
C TYR A 154 -17.04 25.51 20.97
N PHE A 155 -18.08 24.88 20.40
CA PHE A 155 -19.37 25.51 20.18
C PHE A 155 -20.05 25.94 21.49
N TYR A 156 -19.97 25.12 22.54
CA TYR A 156 -20.55 25.46 23.83
C TYR A 156 -19.99 26.79 24.38
N ILE A 157 -18.68 27.02 24.18
CA ILE A 157 -18.01 28.22 24.69
C ILE A 157 -18.19 29.41 23.74
N SER A 158 -18.07 29.20 22.43
CA SER A 158 -18.13 30.28 21.45
C SER A 158 -19.55 30.82 21.22
N LEU A 159 -20.59 30.00 21.38
CA LEU A 159 -21.99 30.42 21.24
C LEU A 159 -22.53 31.14 22.47
N SER A 160 -21.90 30.99 23.64
CA SER A 160 -22.28 31.72 24.86
C SER A 160 -21.03 32.12 25.66
N PRO A 161 -20.22 33.07 25.15
CA PRO A 161 -19.00 33.52 25.81
C PRO A 161 -19.29 34.09 27.20
N ASN A 162 -18.52 33.68 28.20
CA ASN A 162 -18.70 34.18 29.56
C ASN A 162 -18.14 35.61 29.73
N ILE A 163 -18.47 36.24 30.86
CA ILE A 163 -18.01 37.60 31.15
C ILE A 163 -16.49 37.69 31.36
N ALA A 164 -15.84 36.60 31.75
CA ALA A 164 -14.39 36.57 31.96
C ALA A 164 -13.59 36.72 30.65
N ILE A 165 -14.17 36.37 29.50
CA ILE A 165 -13.57 36.57 28.17
C ILE A 165 -14.12 37.79 27.41
N GLY A 166 -14.94 38.61 28.08
CA GLY A 166 -15.51 39.84 27.52
C GLY A 166 -16.84 39.67 26.79
N CYS A 167 -17.55 38.55 26.98
CA CYS A 167 -18.82 38.24 26.29
C CYS A 167 -18.74 38.28 24.75
N VAL A 168 -17.54 38.08 24.19
CA VAL A 168 -17.26 38.05 22.75
C VAL A 168 -16.41 36.82 22.40
N TRP A 169 -16.53 36.37 21.15
CA TRP A 169 -15.70 35.31 20.58
C TRP A 169 -15.14 35.80 19.24
N PRO A 170 -13.81 35.78 19.01
CA PRO A 170 -12.74 35.38 19.94
C PRO A 170 -12.66 36.32 21.18
N PRO A 171 -12.04 35.88 22.29
CA PRO A 171 -11.90 36.68 23.51
C PRO A 171 -11.29 38.07 23.25
N TYR A 172 -11.76 39.06 24.00
CA TYR A 172 -11.30 40.44 23.85
C TYR A 172 -9.78 40.58 24.01
N GLY A 173 -9.12 41.24 23.07
CA GLY A 173 -7.67 41.49 23.09
C GLY A 173 -6.82 40.41 22.42
N LEU A 174 -7.41 39.28 21.98
CA LEU A 174 -6.68 38.22 21.29
C LEU A 174 -6.67 38.48 19.78
N THR A 175 -5.48 38.52 19.18
CA THR A 175 -5.33 38.63 17.72
C THR A 175 -5.33 37.23 17.11
N VAL A 176 -6.20 36.98 16.14
CA VAL A 176 -6.36 35.66 15.51
C VAL A 176 -5.78 35.66 14.10
N TYR A 177 -5.41 34.48 13.60
CA TYR A 177 -4.94 34.33 12.22
C TYR A 177 -6.04 34.60 11.20
N SER A 178 -5.65 35.23 10.08
CA SER A 178 -6.54 35.35 8.93
C SER A 178 -6.71 34.00 8.24
N TYR A 179 -7.96 33.60 8.02
CA TYR A 179 -8.30 32.37 7.30
C TYR A 179 -7.77 32.34 5.85
N MET A 180 -7.56 33.50 5.22
CA MET A 180 -7.07 33.62 3.83
C MET A 180 -5.57 33.36 3.67
N GLY A 181 -4.81 33.25 4.77
CA GLY A 181 -3.36 33.05 4.75
C GLY A 181 -2.96 31.58 4.67
N LEU A 182 -2.07 31.17 5.59
CA LEU A 182 -1.62 29.78 5.72
C LEU A 182 -2.76 28.74 5.86
N PRO A 183 -3.87 29.02 6.58
CA PRO A 183 -4.96 28.05 6.71
C PRO A 183 -5.59 27.69 5.36
N LEU A 184 -5.75 28.67 4.45
CA LEU A 184 -6.25 28.42 3.10
C LEU A 184 -5.26 27.58 2.28
N LEU A 185 -3.95 27.89 2.34
CA LEU A 185 -2.91 27.10 1.68
C LEU A 185 -2.94 25.63 2.15
N ASN A 186 -3.01 25.41 3.47
CA ASN A 186 -3.10 24.09 4.08
C ASN A 186 -4.34 23.32 3.61
N THR A 187 -5.48 24.02 3.47
CA THR A 187 -6.72 23.45 2.91
C THR A 187 -6.53 22.97 1.47
N VAL A 188 -5.91 23.80 0.61
CA VAL A 188 -5.61 23.44 -0.78
C VAL A 188 -4.65 22.24 -0.85
N LEU A 189 -3.61 22.24 -0.03
CA LEU A 189 -2.62 21.15 0.02
C LEU A 189 -3.25 19.80 0.39
N LEU A 190 -4.09 19.76 1.42
CA LEU A 190 -4.75 18.52 1.84
C LEU A 190 -5.74 18.02 0.78
N LEU A 191 -6.62 18.88 0.27
CA LEU A 191 -7.59 18.50 -0.77
C LEU A 191 -6.91 17.98 -2.05
N LEU A 192 -5.83 18.64 -2.49
CA LEU A 192 -5.03 18.17 -3.62
C LEU A 192 -4.39 16.81 -3.31
N SER A 193 -3.85 16.64 -2.11
CA SER A 193 -3.21 15.38 -1.71
C SER A 193 -4.20 14.20 -1.70
N GLY A 194 -5.43 14.41 -1.21
CA GLY A 194 -6.51 13.42 -1.23
C GLY A 194 -6.96 13.04 -2.64
N ALA A 195 -7.07 14.02 -3.54
CA ALA A 195 -7.38 13.78 -4.95
C ALA A 195 -6.27 12.98 -5.66
N ILE A 196 -5.00 13.35 -5.47
CA ILE A 196 -3.83 12.66 -6.03
C ILE A 196 -3.74 11.22 -5.49
N LEU A 197 -3.98 11.01 -4.20
CA LEU A 197 -3.96 9.69 -3.58
C LEU A 197 -5.08 8.80 -4.12
N THR A 198 -6.26 9.37 -4.31
CA THR A 198 -7.42 8.69 -4.92
C THR A 198 -7.11 8.27 -6.36
N ASP A 199 -6.51 9.15 -7.18
CA ASP A 199 -6.05 8.81 -8.54
C ASP A 199 -5.03 7.65 -8.51
N GLY A 200 -4.09 7.66 -7.57
CA GLY A 200 -3.16 6.54 -7.38
C GLY A 200 -3.85 5.22 -7.04
N TYR A 201 -4.92 5.26 -6.25
CA TYR A 201 -5.68 4.09 -5.85
C TYR A 201 -6.65 3.60 -6.94
N THR A 202 -7.28 4.50 -7.70
CA THR A 202 -8.12 4.14 -8.84
C THR A 202 -7.27 3.45 -9.91
N ILE A 203 -6.10 3.98 -10.26
CA ILE A 203 -5.17 3.33 -11.21
C ILE A 203 -4.78 1.91 -10.76
N LEU A 204 -4.67 1.67 -9.45
CA LEU A 204 -4.40 0.33 -8.92
C LEU A 204 -5.61 -0.61 -9.05
N THR A 205 -6.83 -0.09 -8.91
CA THR A 205 -8.07 -0.88 -8.84
C THR A 205 -8.81 -1.02 -10.17
N GLU A 206 -8.65 -0.08 -11.11
CA GLU A 206 -9.37 0.05 -12.38
C GLU A 206 -8.98 -0.99 -13.45
N GLN A 207 -8.27 -2.06 -13.09
CA GLN A 207 -7.84 -3.10 -14.04
C GLN A 207 -8.97 -3.98 -14.60
N LYS A 208 -10.23 -3.54 -14.53
CA LYS A 208 -11.41 -4.33 -14.94
C LYS A 208 -12.57 -3.59 -15.64
N ALA A 209 -12.56 -2.25 -15.85
CA ALA A 209 -13.82 -1.59 -16.26
C ALA A 209 -13.78 -0.39 -17.25
N VAL A 210 -12.62 0.17 -17.64
CA VAL A 210 -12.59 1.44 -18.43
C VAL A 210 -11.55 1.40 -19.57
N HIS A 211 -11.53 0.31 -20.35
CA HIS A 211 -10.45 0.03 -21.30
C HIS A 211 -10.65 0.51 -22.76
N GLU A 212 -11.78 1.12 -23.14
CA GLU A 212 -11.98 1.54 -24.54
C GLU A 212 -11.50 2.96 -24.90
N LYS A 213 -11.17 3.84 -23.92
CA LYS A 213 -10.82 5.25 -24.21
C LYS A 213 -9.64 5.83 -23.42
N ASN A 214 -8.91 5.02 -22.66
CA ASN A 214 -7.78 5.51 -21.87
C ASN A 214 -6.56 5.67 -22.78
N GLU A 215 -5.97 6.88 -22.86
CA GLU A 215 -4.77 7.17 -23.67
C GLU A 215 -3.63 6.17 -23.44
N LYS A 216 -3.50 5.64 -22.22
CA LYS A 216 -2.46 4.66 -21.89
C LYS A 216 -2.75 3.28 -22.49
N VAL A 217 -4.02 2.95 -22.70
CA VAL A 217 -4.48 1.73 -23.36
C VAL A 217 -4.39 1.89 -24.86
N LEU A 218 -4.77 3.06 -25.40
CA LEU A 218 -4.52 3.46 -26.78
C LEU A 218 -3.03 3.38 -27.14
N ALA A 219 -2.13 3.85 -26.27
CA ALA A 219 -0.69 3.74 -26.50
C ALA A 219 -0.19 2.29 -26.50
N VAL A 220 -0.81 1.40 -25.71
CA VAL A 220 -0.52 -0.03 -25.72
C VAL A 220 -1.11 -0.69 -26.98
N GLU A 221 -2.31 -0.29 -27.40
CA GLU A 221 -2.96 -0.75 -28.63
C GLU A 221 -2.19 -0.27 -29.87
N GLU A 222 -1.63 0.93 -29.85
CA GLU A 222 -0.77 1.48 -30.90
C GLU A 222 0.59 0.79 -30.94
N ALA A 223 1.21 0.54 -29.77
CA ALA A 223 2.41 -0.29 -29.69
C ALA A 223 2.14 -1.71 -30.21
N PHE A 224 0.97 -2.27 -29.93
CA PHE A 224 0.52 -3.56 -30.45
C PHE A 224 0.29 -3.52 -31.97
N LYS A 225 -0.33 -2.46 -32.52
CA LYS A 225 -0.49 -2.24 -33.97
C LYS A 225 0.87 -2.12 -34.67
N ASN A 226 1.82 -1.40 -34.07
CA ASN A 226 3.16 -1.24 -34.60
C ASN A 226 3.94 -2.56 -34.58
N LEU A 227 3.87 -3.32 -33.48
CA LEU A 227 4.45 -4.65 -33.37
C LEU A 227 3.82 -5.62 -34.39
N MET A 228 2.49 -5.55 -34.57
CA MET A 228 1.77 -6.33 -35.58
C MET A 228 2.16 -5.97 -37.00
N ASN A 229 2.41 -4.69 -37.30
CA ASN A 229 2.90 -4.26 -38.61
C ASN A 229 4.33 -4.75 -38.86
N LEU A 230 5.21 -4.74 -37.85
CA LEU A 230 6.55 -5.35 -37.91
C LEU A 230 6.48 -6.86 -38.14
N TYR A 231 5.53 -7.55 -37.51
CA TYR A 231 5.29 -8.98 -37.73
C TYR A 231 4.69 -9.26 -39.11
N LYS A 232 3.83 -8.38 -39.65
CA LYS A 232 3.29 -8.49 -41.02
C LYS A 232 4.36 -8.34 -42.09
N THR A 233 5.37 -7.49 -41.88
CA THR A 233 6.44 -7.24 -42.86
C THR A 233 7.54 -8.31 -42.83
N LYS A 234 7.78 -8.97 -41.69
CA LYS A 234 8.64 -10.15 -41.58
C LYS A 234 7.82 -11.44 -41.82
N ASN A 235 7.66 -11.82 -43.08
CA ASN A 235 6.96 -13.03 -43.56
C ASN A 235 7.16 -14.29 -42.67
N SER A 236 6.18 -14.63 -41.82
CA SER A 236 5.92 -16.01 -41.37
C SER A 236 4.42 -16.24 -41.09
N ILE A 237 3.70 -16.59 -42.15
CA ILE A 237 2.60 -17.58 -42.29
C ILE A 237 1.78 -17.92 -41.01
N ASN A 238 0.46 -17.66 -41.07
CA ASN A 238 -0.64 -18.15 -40.21
C ASN A 238 -0.88 -17.57 -38.80
N THR A 239 -0.20 -16.52 -38.36
CA THR A 239 -0.41 -15.93 -37.01
C THR A 239 -1.40 -14.76 -36.94
N LEU A 240 -1.77 -14.12 -38.06
CA LEU A 240 -2.63 -12.93 -38.06
C LEU A 240 -4.03 -13.18 -37.46
N THR A 241 -4.69 -14.26 -37.86
CA THR A 241 -6.06 -14.60 -37.43
C THR A 241 -6.13 -14.97 -35.95
N PHE A 242 -5.10 -15.65 -35.43
CA PHE A 242 -4.99 -16.01 -34.00
C PHE A 242 -4.76 -14.78 -33.11
N VAL A 243 -3.99 -13.81 -33.60
CA VAL A 243 -3.69 -12.57 -32.88
C VAL A 243 -4.86 -11.59 -32.92
N ASP A 244 -5.59 -11.51 -34.04
CA ASP A 244 -6.85 -10.74 -34.13
C ASP A 244 -7.92 -11.31 -33.17
N GLU A 245 -8.09 -12.64 -33.11
CA GLU A 245 -8.99 -13.29 -32.14
C GLU A 245 -8.61 -12.97 -30.68
N ARG A 246 -7.31 -13.00 -30.33
CA ARG A 246 -6.87 -12.73 -28.96
C ARG A 246 -6.87 -11.26 -28.58
N ARG A 247 -6.61 -10.34 -29.53
CA ARG A 247 -6.83 -8.90 -29.36
C ARG A 247 -8.29 -8.66 -28.98
N ASP A 248 -9.21 -9.20 -29.76
CA ASP A 248 -10.64 -8.99 -29.55
C ASP A 248 -11.13 -9.67 -28.25
N LYS A 249 -10.48 -10.76 -27.82
CA LYS A 249 -10.71 -11.41 -26.51
C LYS A 249 -10.10 -10.67 -25.32
N PHE A 250 -9.02 -9.92 -25.53
CA PHE A 250 -8.35 -9.12 -24.49
C PHE A 250 -9.05 -7.78 -24.25
N PHE A 251 -9.68 -7.22 -25.29
CA PHE A 251 -10.40 -5.96 -25.24
C PHE A 251 -11.94 -6.11 -25.17
N GLY A 252 -12.49 -7.30 -25.42
CA GLY A 252 -13.93 -7.57 -25.45
C GLY A 252 -14.57 -7.90 -24.09
N LYS A 253 -15.75 -7.30 -23.85
CA LYS A 253 -16.69 -7.60 -22.76
C LYS A 253 -17.46 -8.90 -23.06
N GLU A 254 -17.79 -9.64 -21.99
CA GLU A 254 -18.79 -10.72 -21.90
C GLU A 254 -18.44 -12.06 -22.60
N SER A 255 -18.83 -13.27 -22.18
CA SER A 255 -19.58 -13.81 -21.03
C SER A 255 -19.34 -15.35 -20.96
N ARG A 256 -19.56 -15.93 -19.77
CA ARG A 256 -19.85 -17.34 -19.43
C ARG A 256 -19.43 -18.48 -20.40
N GLN A 257 -18.37 -19.23 -20.03
CA GLN A 257 -18.44 -20.70 -19.95
C GLN A 257 -17.28 -21.30 -19.13
N GLU A 258 -17.65 -22.25 -18.29
CA GLU A 258 -16.93 -22.80 -17.14
C GLU A 258 -15.93 -23.94 -17.47
N ASP A 259 -14.97 -24.11 -16.57
CA ASP A 259 -14.48 -25.41 -16.04
C ASP A 259 -13.64 -26.40 -16.87
N LYS A 260 -13.19 -26.09 -18.10
CA LYS A 260 -12.17 -26.93 -18.79
C LYS A 260 -10.84 -26.25 -19.12
N ILE A 261 -10.75 -24.94 -18.93
CA ILE A 261 -9.57 -24.13 -19.31
C ILE A 261 -8.57 -23.96 -18.14
N ALA A 262 -8.96 -24.31 -16.92
CA ALA A 262 -8.12 -24.16 -15.73
C ALA A 262 -6.88 -25.07 -15.73
N GLU A 263 -6.98 -26.27 -16.31
CA GLU A 263 -5.92 -27.28 -16.30
C GLU A 263 -4.82 -27.00 -17.36
N GLN A 264 -5.22 -26.56 -18.56
CA GLN A 264 -4.28 -26.11 -19.59
C GLN A 264 -3.56 -24.80 -19.22
N LYS A 265 -4.20 -23.94 -18.42
CA LYS A 265 -3.57 -22.72 -17.89
C LYS A 265 -2.50 -23.02 -16.82
N LEU A 266 -2.64 -24.12 -16.07
CA LEU A 266 -1.65 -24.56 -15.08
C LEU A 266 -0.35 -25.06 -15.73
N ILE A 267 -0.47 -25.75 -16.87
CA ILE A 267 0.67 -26.28 -17.65
C ILE A 267 1.47 -25.14 -18.32
N ALA A 268 0.79 -24.12 -18.84
CA ALA A 268 1.44 -22.93 -19.42
C ALA A 268 2.18 -22.08 -18.37
N ILE A 269 1.68 -22.04 -17.12
CA ILE A 269 2.31 -21.32 -16.01
C ILE A 269 3.63 -21.99 -15.58
N SER A 270 3.74 -23.32 -15.68
CA SER A 270 5.00 -24.04 -15.39
C SER A 270 6.07 -23.87 -16.47
N ALA A 271 5.69 -23.61 -17.73
CA ALA A 271 6.64 -23.38 -18.82
C ALA A 271 7.28 -21.98 -18.76
N GLY A 272 6.51 -20.96 -18.35
CA GLY A 272 7.01 -19.58 -18.25
C GLY A 272 8.11 -19.37 -17.21
N VAL A 273 8.23 -20.23 -16.20
CA VAL A 273 9.27 -20.10 -15.15
C VAL A 273 10.68 -20.39 -15.66
N LYS A 274 10.81 -21.25 -16.68
CA LYS A 274 12.10 -21.58 -17.29
C LYS A 274 12.56 -20.52 -18.30
N GLU A 275 11.62 -19.88 -18.99
CA GLU A 275 11.86 -18.77 -19.93
C GLU A 275 12.18 -17.44 -19.22
N LEU A 276 11.73 -17.26 -17.96
CA LEU A 276 11.97 -16.05 -17.16
C LEU A 276 13.44 -15.75 -16.85
N ARG A 277 14.34 -16.74 -16.92
CA ARG A 277 15.78 -16.54 -16.74
C ARG A 277 16.46 -15.99 -18.00
N ASP A 278 15.90 -16.30 -19.17
CA ASP A 278 16.42 -15.87 -20.46
C ASP A 278 15.84 -14.48 -20.84
N LEU A 279 14.67 -14.12 -20.30
CA LEU A 279 13.95 -12.85 -20.51
C LEU A 279 14.61 -11.56 -19.95
N ASP A 280 15.48 -11.66 -18.95
CA ASP A 280 16.22 -10.49 -18.41
C ASP A 280 17.25 -9.98 -19.44
N TRP A 281 17.75 -10.88 -20.31
CA TRP A 281 18.60 -10.55 -21.44
C TRP A 281 17.82 -9.90 -22.59
N ASP A 282 16.61 -10.39 -22.88
CA ASP A 282 15.79 -9.88 -23.99
C ASP A 282 15.26 -8.45 -23.72
N LEU A 283 14.95 -8.11 -22.46
CA LEU A 283 14.55 -6.76 -22.05
C LEU A 283 15.70 -5.74 -22.20
N TYR A 284 16.94 -6.16 -21.94
CA TYR A 284 18.13 -5.33 -22.08
C TYR A 284 18.37 -4.92 -23.55
N PHE A 285 18.15 -5.84 -24.50
CA PHE A 285 18.28 -5.56 -25.93
C PHE A 285 17.10 -4.77 -26.51
N PHE A 286 15.90 -4.86 -25.92
CA PHE A 286 14.77 -4.00 -26.28
C PHE A 286 14.98 -2.53 -25.86
N GLU A 287 15.58 -2.31 -24.69
CA GLU A 287 15.94 -0.95 -24.21
C GLU A 287 17.25 -0.43 -24.83
N ASN A 288 18.13 -1.30 -25.36
CA ASN A 288 19.42 -0.95 -25.98
C ASN A 288 19.65 -1.73 -27.30
N PRO A 289 19.00 -1.34 -28.41
CA PRO A 289 19.05 -2.10 -29.67
C PRO A 289 20.45 -2.14 -30.29
N GLU A 290 21.32 -1.16 -30.01
CA GLU A 290 22.73 -1.18 -30.43
C GLU A 290 23.57 -2.32 -29.84
N ASN A 291 23.11 -2.95 -28.76
CA ASN A 291 23.88 -3.99 -28.06
C ASN A 291 23.55 -5.41 -28.51
N ILE A 292 22.61 -5.59 -29.45
CA ILE A 292 22.17 -6.92 -29.93
C ILE A 292 23.36 -7.70 -30.48
N GLU A 293 23.63 -8.88 -29.90
CA GLU A 293 24.65 -9.78 -30.43
C GLU A 293 24.28 -10.26 -31.85
N PRO A 294 25.26 -10.39 -32.77
CA PRO A 294 25.00 -10.74 -34.17
C PRO A 294 24.34 -12.11 -34.39
N ASN A 295 24.22 -12.95 -33.35
CA ASN A 295 23.59 -14.28 -33.38
C ASN A 295 22.31 -14.39 -32.53
N TYR A 296 21.69 -13.28 -32.12
CA TYR A 296 20.46 -13.29 -31.34
C TYR A 296 19.29 -13.94 -32.13
N LYS A 297 18.67 -14.99 -31.55
CA LYS A 297 17.46 -15.63 -32.10
C LYS A 297 16.22 -15.05 -31.43
N GLU A 298 15.34 -14.45 -32.23
CA GLU A 298 14.09 -13.85 -31.75
C GLU A 298 13.17 -14.89 -31.07
N PRO A 299 12.50 -14.53 -29.96
CA PRO A 299 11.54 -15.41 -29.31
C PRO A 299 10.36 -15.69 -30.24
N THR A 300 10.13 -16.97 -30.55
CA THR A 300 9.05 -17.43 -31.44
C THR A 300 7.71 -17.65 -30.72
N ASN A 301 7.70 -17.56 -29.39
CA ASN A 301 6.57 -17.97 -28.55
C ASN A 301 5.72 -16.76 -28.13
N LEU A 302 4.45 -16.71 -28.57
CA LEU A 302 3.53 -15.57 -28.33
C LEU A 302 3.32 -15.27 -26.83
N SER A 303 3.50 -16.27 -25.96
CA SER A 303 3.48 -16.12 -24.50
C SER A 303 4.54 -15.15 -23.98
N VAL A 304 5.72 -15.10 -24.62
CA VAL A 304 6.82 -14.21 -24.23
C VAL A 304 6.47 -12.77 -24.57
N ILE A 305 5.84 -12.52 -25.72
CA ILE A 305 5.37 -11.19 -26.13
C ILE A 305 4.23 -10.71 -25.23
N GLU A 306 3.24 -11.55 -24.96
CA GLU A 306 2.14 -11.25 -24.03
C GLU A 306 2.67 -10.90 -22.63
N TYR A 307 3.65 -11.67 -22.12
CA TYR A 307 4.28 -11.42 -20.83
C TYR A 307 5.12 -10.12 -20.82
N ALA A 308 5.90 -9.86 -21.86
CA ALA A 308 6.67 -8.62 -22.00
C ALA A 308 5.77 -7.39 -22.00
N LEU A 309 4.65 -7.42 -22.75
CA LEU A 309 3.66 -6.34 -22.78
C LEU A 309 3.01 -6.11 -21.41
N ILE A 310 2.61 -7.17 -20.70
CA ILE A 310 2.06 -7.08 -19.34
C ILE A 310 3.09 -6.46 -18.39
N THR A 311 4.35 -6.89 -18.48
CA THR A 311 5.43 -6.39 -17.63
C THR A 311 5.71 -4.90 -17.87
N ILE A 312 5.75 -4.46 -19.13
CA ILE A 312 5.90 -3.04 -19.50
C ILE A 312 4.72 -2.22 -18.97
N TYR A 313 3.49 -2.70 -19.16
CA TYR A 313 2.28 -2.05 -18.66
C TYR A 313 2.32 -1.91 -17.12
N LEU A 314 2.68 -2.98 -16.40
CA LEU A 314 2.80 -2.96 -14.94
C LEU A 314 3.92 -2.01 -14.47
N LYS A 315 5.08 -1.96 -15.16
CA LYS A 315 6.18 -1.01 -14.88
C LYS A 315 5.71 0.43 -15.05
N LYS A 316 5.00 0.76 -16.15
CA LYS A 316 4.44 2.09 -16.41
C LYS A 316 3.36 2.47 -15.39
N ARG A 317 2.42 1.56 -15.09
CA ARG A 317 1.38 1.75 -14.07
C ARG A 317 1.99 2.00 -12.69
N ASN A 318 2.92 1.14 -12.26
CA ASN A 318 3.58 1.25 -10.96
C ASN A 318 4.44 2.53 -10.88
N LYS A 319 5.04 2.99 -11.99
CA LYS A 319 5.71 4.30 -12.05
C LYS A 319 4.74 5.43 -11.75
N VAL A 320 3.57 5.46 -12.40
CA VAL A 320 2.54 6.49 -12.15
C VAL A 320 2.06 6.46 -10.70
N ILE A 321 1.72 5.28 -10.17
CA ILE A 321 1.27 5.15 -8.77
C ILE A 321 2.35 5.64 -7.79
N LYS A 322 3.62 5.27 -8.01
CA LYS A 322 4.75 5.77 -7.21
C LYS A 322 4.85 7.30 -7.25
N THR A 323 4.69 7.90 -8.43
CA THR A 323 4.68 9.36 -8.58
C THR A 323 3.52 10.00 -7.80
N ARG A 324 2.31 9.44 -7.83
CA ARG A 324 1.16 9.93 -7.04
C ARG A 324 1.44 9.87 -5.54
N LEU A 325 1.91 8.72 -5.05
CA LEU A 325 2.26 8.52 -3.64
C LEU A 325 3.34 9.52 -3.16
N TYR A 326 4.37 9.77 -3.99
CA TYR A 326 5.40 10.76 -3.69
C TYR A 326 4.81 12.17 -3.58
N PHE A 327 3.96 12.61 -4.52
CA PHE A 327 3.34 13.92 -4.46
C PHE A 327 2.39 14.07 -3.28
N THR A 328 1.59 13.05 -2.94
CA THR A 328 0.75 13.08 -1.74
C THR A 328 1.61 13.24 -0.48
N LEU A 329 2.71 12.48 -0.36
CA LEU A 329 3.62 12.58 0.78
C LEU A 329 4.31 13.95 0.85
N LEU A 330 4.67 14.54 -0.30
CA LEU A 330 5.21 15.89 -0.37
C LEU A 330 4.21 16.92 0.15
N CYS A 331 2.95 16.87 -0.31
CA CYS A 331 1.89 17.76 0.18
C CYS A 331 1.69 17.62 1.70
N ALA A 332 1.71 16.40 2.24
CA ALA A 332 1.61 16.15 3.67
C ALA A 332 2.75 16.78 4.48
N VAL A 333 4.00 16.65 4.00
CA VAL A 333 5.18 17.24 4.65
C VAL A 333 5.12 18.76 4.59
N VAL A 334 4.73 19.34 3.46
CA VAL A 334 4.56 20.80 3.31
C VAL A 334 3.46 21.31 4.24
N PHE A 335 2.32 20.62 4.33
CA PHE A 335 1.26 20.96 5.29
C PHE A 335 1.79 20.98 6.73
N LEU A 336 2.50 19.94 7.17
CA LEU A 336 3.05 19.87 8.53
C LEU A 336 4.06 20.98 8.80
N ALA A 337 4.88 21.34 7.80
CA ALA A 337 5.82 22.46 7.90
C ALA A 337 5.09 23.82 8.02
N CYS A 338 4.05 24.04 7.21
CA CYS A 338 3.20 25.23 7.30
C CYS A 338 2.47 25.33 8.64
N GLN A 339 1.94 24.21 9.16
CA GLN A 339 1.33 24.18 10.49
C GLN A 339 2.34 24.47 11.62
N GLY A 340 3.56 23.93 11.50
CA GLY A 340 4.65 24.24 12.43
C GLY A 340 5.07 25.71 12.40
N TYR A 341 5.12 26.32 11.21
CA TYR A 341 5.38 27.74 11.03
C TYR A 341 4.28 28.59 11.67
N GLU A 342 3.02 28.22 11.46
CA GLU A 342 1.87 28.88 12.08
C GLU A 342 1.96 28.84 13.61
N TYR A 343 2.27 27.70 14.21
CA TYR A 343 2.41 27.62 15.67
C TYR A 343 3.58 28.45 16.21
N PHE A 344 4.69 28.51 15.47
CA PHE A 344 5.87 29.25 15.92
C PHE A 344 5.65 30.78 15.91
N PHE A 345 4.88 31.29 14.94
CA PHE A 345 4.61 32.72 14.79
C PHE A 345 3.23 33.15 15.33
N ALA A 346 2.52 32.25 16.02
CA ALA A 346 1.19 32.53 16.55
C ALA A 346 1.25 33.66 17.57
N PRO A 347 0.36 34.68 17.49
CA PRO A 347 0.34 35.77 18.45
C PRO A 347 -0.29 35.38 19.80
N PHE A 348 -0.73 34.14 19.94
CA PHE A 348 -1.25 33.54 21.17
C PHE A 348 -0.69 32.13 21.35
N SER A 349 -0.71 31.64 22.58
CA SER A 349 -0.19 30.37 23.06
C SER A 349 -1.31 29.50 23.63
N MET A 350 -0.98 28.24 23.95
CA MET A 350 -1.93 27.32 24.60
C MET A 350 -2.43 27.84 25.96
N ASN A 351 -1.65 28.71 26.62
CA ASN A 351 -1.98 29.29 27.92
C ASN A 351 -2.82 30.57 27.83
N ASP A 352 -3.09 31.11 26.64
CA ASP A 352 -3.87 32.33 26.43
C ASP A 352 -5.38 32.03 26.45
N GLY A 353 -5.81 31.53 27.61
CA GLY A 353 -7.20 31.23 27.93
C GLY A 353 -7.80 30.07 27.14
N ILE A 354 -9.12 29.99 27.20
CA ILE A 354 -9.90 28.90 26.63
C ILE A 354 -9.77 28.81 25.09
N TYR A 355 -9.60 29.96 24.42
CA TYR A 355 -9.40 30.03 22.98
C TYR A 355 -8.09 29.36 22.57
N GLY A 356 -6.96 29.79 23.15
CA GLY A 356 -5.64 29.20 22.87
C GLY A 356 -5.61 27.71 23.17
N SER A 357 -6.10 27.31 24.34
CA SER A 357 -6.18 25.89 24.73
C SER A 357 -6.96 25.04 23.72
N LEU A 358 -8.17 25.45 23.31
CA LEU A 358 -8.98 24.71 22.34
C LEU A 358 -8.38 24.74 20.93
N PHE A 359 -7.85 25.90 20.51
CA PHE A 359 -7.21 26.04 19.21
C PHE A 359 -6.07 25.04 19.05
N PHE A 360 -5.08 25.07 19.96
CA PHE A 360 -3.90 24.19 19.89
C PHE A 360 -4.25 22.73 20.13
N LEU A 361 -5.28 22.43 20.93
CA LEU A 361 -5.75 21.06 21.12
C LEU A 361 -6.38 20.50 19.83
N LEU A 362 -7.35 21.20 19.24
CA LEU A 362 -8.06 20.75 18.04
C LEU A 362 -7.13 20.62 16.82
N THR A 363 -6.36 21.68 16.55
CA THR A 363 -5.41 21.72 15.42
C THR A 363 -4.20 20.81 15.68
N GLY A 364 -3.75 20.69 16.94
CA GLY A 364 -2.64 19.82 17.34
C GLY A 364 -2.95 18.34 17.21
N PHE A 365 -4.13 17.89 17.68
CA PHE A 365 -4.57 16.51 17.46
C PHE A 365 -4.72 16.22 15.98
N HIS A 366 -5.35 17.12 15.22
CA HIS A 366 -5.42 16.96 13.76
C HIS A 366 -4.03 16.85 13.11
N GLY A 367 -3.09 17.72 13.48
CA GLY A 367 -1.69 17.66 13.02
C GLY A 367 -1.01 16.33 13.37
N PHE A 368 -1.29 15.76 14.54
CA PHE A 368 -0.86 14.41 14.89
C PHE A 368 -1.45 13.33 13.98
N HIS A 369 -2.75 13.43 13.63
CA HIS A 369 -3.36 12.50 12.68
C HIS A 369 -2.78 12.65 11.26
N VAL A 370 -2.47 13.87 10.80
CA VAL A 370 -1.75 14.11 9.53
C VAL A 370 -0.37 13.44 9.56
N LEU A 371 0.36 13.56 10.67
CA LEU A 371 1.65 12.90 10.86
C LEU A 371 1.50 11.36 10.75
N VAL A 372 0.57 10.75 11.47
CA VAL A 372 0.29 9.30 11.38
C VAL A 372 -0.07 8.91 9.94
N GLY A 373 -0.94 9.67 9.26
CA GLY A 373 -1.33 9.41 7.89
C GLY A 373 -0.17 9.48 6.90
N SER A 374 0.75 10.44 7.08
CA SER A 374 1.95 10.58 6.26
C SER A 374 2.91 9.39 6.43
N ILE A 375 3.02 8.84 7.65
CA ILE A 375 3.78 7.62 7.92
C ILE A 375 3.15 6.42 7.20
N LEU A 376 1.82 6.27 7.22
CA LEU A 376 1.11 5.20 6.52
C LEU A 376 1.32 5.28 4.99
N ILE A 377 1.22 6.49 4.41
CA ILE A 377 1.52 6.72 2.99
C ILE A 377 3.00 6.41 2.69
N GLY A 378 3.91 6.80 3.58
CA GLY A 378 5.33 6.45 3.51
C GLY A 378 5.56 4.93 3.45
N ILE A 379 4.88 4.16 4.31
CA ILE A 379 4.95 2.68 4.31
C ILE A 379 4.46 2.12 2.97
N ILE A 380 3.35 2.60 2.42
CA ILE A 380 2.84 2.16 1.11
C ILE A 380 3.84 2.52 0.00
N THR A 381 4.41 3.72 0.04
CA THR A 381 5.41 4.20 -0.92
C THR A 381 6.63 3.29 -0.91
N ILE A 382 7.16 2.95 0.27
CA ILE A 382 8.26 2.00 0.43
C ILE A 382 7.88 0.62 -0.14
N ARG A 383 6.67 0.13 0.10
CA ARG A 383 6.20 -1.15 -0.46
C ARG A 383 6.13 -1.15 -1.99
N PHE A 384 5.76 -0.03 -2.61
CA PHE A 384 5.81 0.11 -4.07
C PHE A 384 7.25 0.21 -4.61
N ILE A 385 8.17 0.83 -3.86
CA ILE A 385 9.59 0.93 -4.24
C ILE A 385 10.29 -0.42 -4.14
N VAL A 386 10.07 -1.19 -3.07
CA VAL A 386 10.66 -2.52 -2.86
C VAL A 386 10.11 -3.55 -3.87
N GLY A 387 9.01 -3.24 -4.55
CA GLY A 387 8.41 -4.14 -5.51
C GLY A 387 7.53 -5.20 -4.85
N ASN A 388 7.01 -4.95 -3.65
CA ASN A 388 6.05 -5.85 -3.00
C ASN A 388 4.73 -5.98 -3.79
N PHE A 389 4.51 -5.09 -4.77
CA PHE A 389 3.42 -5.15 -5.76
C PHE A 389 3.88 -5.59 -7.16
N ASN A 390 5.17 -5.92 -7.33
CA ASN A 390 5.71 -6.53 -8.56
C ASN A 390 5.57 -8.05 -8.57
N LEU A 391 5.23 -8.67 -7.44
CA LEU A 391 4.81 -10.06 -7.40
C LEU A 391 3.43 -10.19 -8.04
N LEU A 392 3.45 -10.46 -9.34
CA LEU A 392 2.79 -11.63 -9.89
C LEU A 392 2.68 -12.71 -8.78
N ASN A 393 1.61 -12.67 -7.98
CA ASN A 393 1.14 -13.85 -7.26
C ASN A 393 0.63 -14.80 -8.35
N VAL A 394 1.59 -15.44 -9.02
CA VAL A 394 1.44 -16.55 -9.94
C VAL A 394 0.99 -17.72 -9.06
N GLY A 395 -0.32 -17.85 -8.98
CA GLY A 395 -0.98 -18.87 -8.18
C GLY A 395 -2.45 -18.89 -8.51
N THR A 396 -2.79 -19.55 -9.62
CA THR A 396 -4.12 -20.06 -9.97
C THR A 396 -5.21 -19.03 -10.29
N ASN A 397 -5.76 -19.12 -11.50
CA ASN A 397 -7.07 -18.62 -11.93
C ASN A 397 -7.47 -17.21 -11.45
N PHE A 398 -7.29 -16.20 -12.32
CA PHE A 398 -8.12 -14.97 -12.31
C PHE A 398 -8.00 -14.03 -11.08
N GLN A 399 -7.14 -14.33 -10.10
CA GLN A 399 -6.95 -13.50 -8.89
C GLN A 399 -6.06 -12.26 -9.08
N ILE A 400 -5.30 -12.19 -10.18
CA ILE A 400 -4.47 -11.03 -10.56
C ILE A 400 -5.33 -9.74 -10.66
N TYR A 401 -6.61 -9.88 -10.99
CA TYR A 401 -7.53 -8.75 -11.22
C TYR A 401 -8.50 -8.46 -10.08
N LYS A 402 -8.25 -8.93 -8.85
CA LYS A 402 -9.13 -8.66 -7.69
C LYS A 402 -8.40 -8.25 -6.42
N ASN A 403 -7.07 -8.16 -6.45
CA ASN A 403 -6.30 -7.86 -5.25
C ASN A 403 -6.27 -6.36 -4.96
N LYS A 404 -7.40 -5.82 -4.47
CA LYS A 404 -7.40 -4.49 -3.83
C LYS A 404 -6.37 -4.54 -2.71
N SER A 405 -5.35 -3.69 -2.80
CA SER A 405 -4.38 -3.56 -1.71
C SER A 405 -5.12 -3.05 -0.48
N THR A 406 -5.44 -3.96 0.45
CA THR A 406 -6.21 -3.62 1.66
C THR A 406 -5.53 -2.53 2.47
N GLY A 407 -4.19 -2.57 2.56
CA GLY A 407 -3.43 -1.52 3.25
C GLY A 407 -3.52 -0.15 2.57
N PHE A 408 -3.54 -0.12 1.22
CA PHE A 408 -3.74 1.13 0.49
C PHE A 408 -5.17 1.63 0.67
N ALA A 409 -6.18 0.77 0.59
CA ALA A 409 -7.56 1.14 0.87
C ALA A 409 -7.75 1.74 2.28
N CYS A 410 -7.19 1.10 3.31
CA CYS A 410 -7.28 1.59 4.69
C CYS A 410 -6.58 2.95 4.86
N THR A 411 -5.41 3.13 4.25
CA THR A 411 -4.69 4.41 4.31
C THR A 411 -5.44 5.51 3.55
N LEU A 412 -6.07 5.19 2.42
CA LEU A 412 -6.92 6.12 1.68
C LEU A 412 -8.11 6.58 2.52
N PHE A 413 -8.81 5.67 3.21
CA PHE A 413 -9.90 6.03 4.11
C PHE A 413 -9.42 6.92 5.27
N TYR A 414 -8.26 6.61 5.85
CA TYR A 414 -7.67 7.43 6.90
C TYR A 414 -7.32 8.84 6.41
N TRP A 415 -6.72 8.94 5.23
CA TRP A 415 -6.30 10.23 4.67
C TRP A 415 -7.49 11.13 4.35
N HIS A 416 -8.56 10.58 3.75
CA HIS A 416 -9.81 11.33 3.56
C HIS A 416 -10.50 11.71 4.88
N PHE A 417 -10.39 10.89 5.93
CA PHE A 417 -10.84 11.27 7.26
C PHE A 417 -10.10 12.52 7.77
N VAL A 418 -8.77 12.54 7.63
CA VAL A 418 -7.94 13.70 7.98
C VAL A 418 -8.40 14.92 7.19
N ASP A 419 -8.58 14.81 5.87
CA ASP A 419 -9.05 15.90 5.01
C ASP A 419 -10.40 16.48 5.49
N ILE A 420 -11.38 15.61 5.80
CA ILE A 420 -12.71 16.03 6.27
C ILE A 420 -12.64 16.78 7.61
N VAL A 421 -11.84 16.27 8.56
CA VAL A 421 -11.64 16.93 9.85
C VAL A 421 -11.00 18.31 9.66
N TRP A 422 -10.03 18.44 8.75
CA TRP A 422 -9.42 19.74 8.45
C TRP A 422 -10.43 20.73 7.87
N ILE A 423 -11.28 20.32 6.93
CA ILE A 423 -12.30 21.21 6.37
C ILE A 423 -13.21 21.74 7.49
N PHE A 424 -13.59 20.88 8.43
CA PHE A 424 -14.41 21.29 9.56
C PHE A 424 -13.66 22.24 10.50
N LEU A 425 -12.38 21.98 10.80
CA LEU A 425 -11.50 22.90 11.55
C LEU A 425 -11.38 24.27 10.88
N TYR A 426 -11.13 24.28 9.57
CA TYR A 426 -11.01 25.51 8.77
C TYR A 426 -12.30 26.34 8.83
N ILE A 427 -13.45 25.72 8.63
CA ILE A 427 -14.74 26.42 8.68
C ILE A 427 -15.04 26.95 10.09
N VAL A 428 -14.86 26.12 11.12
CA VAL A 428 -15.32 26.43 12.50
C VAL A 428 -14.35 27.35 13.25
N ILE A 429 -13.06 27.06 13.20
CA ILE A 429 -12.06 27.78 14.01
C ILE A 429 -11.53 28.97 13.22
N TYR A 430 -11.09 28.75 11.99
CA TYR A 430 -10.41 29.79 11.21
C TYR A 430 -11.37 30.78 10.58
N TRP A 431 -12.49 30.32 10.01
CA TRP A 431 -13.40 31.22 9.31
C TRP A 431 -14.52 31.77 10.19
N TRP A 432 -15.30 30.90 10.85
CA TRP A 432 -16.37 31.32 11.73
C TRP A 432 -15.85 31.90 13.04
N GLY A 433 -14.85 31.26 13.64
CA GLY A 433 -14.25 31.68 14.90
C GLY A 433 -13.38 32.93 14.86
N SER A 434 -13.04 33.43 13.66
CA SER A 434 -12.27 34.68 13.49
C SER A 434 -13.13 35.88 13.13
N ARG A 435 -14.44 35.70 12.95
CA ARG A 435 -15.41 36.77 12.72
C ARG A 435 -15.95 37.24 14.05
#